data_AF-A0A974PV14-F1
#
_entry.id   AF-A0A974PV14-F1
#
_cell.length_a   1.000
_cell.length_b   1.000
_cell.length_c   1.000
_cell.angle_alpha   90.00
_cell.angle_beta   90.00
_cell.angle_gamma   90.00
#
_symmetry.space_group_name_H-M   'P 1'
#
loop_
_entity.id
_entity.type
_entity.pdbx_description
1 polymer ?
#
loop_
_entity_poly.entity_id
_entity_poly.type
_entity_poly.pdbx_seq_one_letter_code
_entity_poly.pdbx_strand_id
1 'polypeptide(L)'
;MFPADDVRKRFNGSYAARIKEGLKVQDNFGMWVSLDRDERPVFSVGSGIIEHYKPIAIYPLADLAAGTAGEESEAEAEEAAAETAAPTLTTISDVISWARERVAQIAGVQLSAVKLDLKIEW
;
A
#
# COMPACT_ATOMS: atom_id res chain seq x y z
N MET A 1 -17.38 16.54 4.05
CA MET A 1 -16.61 16.63 5.31
C MET A 1 -17.38 15.84 6.37
N PHE A 2 -16.71 15.05 7.20
CA PHE A 2 -17.40 14.22 8.19
C PHE A 2 -17.67 15.01 9.49
N PRO A 3 -18.86 14.89 10.10
CA PRO A 3 -19.13 15.45 11.42
C PRO A 3 -18.25 14.82 12.49
N ALA A 4 -17.63 15.65 13.34
CA ALA A 4 -16.70 15.19 14.37
C ALA A 4 -17.33 14.19 15.36
N ASP A 5 -18.59 14.38 15.70
CA ASP A 5 -19.32 13.48 16.62
C ASP A 5 -19.54 12.09 16.03
N ASP A 6 -19.79 11.99 14.72
CA ASP A 6 -19.95 10.72 14.03
C ASP A 6 -18.62 9.97 13.95
N VAL A 7 -17.54 10.68 13.62
CA VAL A 7 -16.17 10.12 13.64
C VAL A 7 -15.81 9.60 15.03
N ARG A 8 -16.07 10.38 16.09
CA ARG A 8 -15.83 9.96 17.48
C ARG A 8 -16.65 8.74 17.87
N LYS A 9 -17.94 8.71 17.51
CA LYS A 9 -18.83 7.57 17.79
C LYS A 9 -18.30 6.29 17.14
N ARG A 10 -17.89 6.36 15.87
CA ARG A 10 -17.33 5.23 15.12
C ARG A 10 -16.02 4.74 15.74
N PHE A 11 -15.12 5.66 16.07
CA PHE A 11 -13.87 5.34 16.76
C PHE A 11 -14.12 4.62 18.09
N ASN A 12 -14.98 5.17 18.95
CA ASN A 12 -15.31 4.57 20.24
C ASN A 12 -15.94 3.18 20.11
N GLY A 13 -16.82 2.98 19.13
CA GLY A 13 -17.40 1.67 18.83
C GLY A 13 -16.33 0.65 18.42
N SER A 14 -15.42 1.07 17.53
CA SER A 14 -14.28 0.27 17.07
C SER A 14 -13.34 -0.12 18.23
N TYR A 15 -13.09 0.81 19.15
CA TYR A 15 -12.27 0.58 20.34
C TYR A 15 -12.95 -0.45 21.27
N ALA A 16 -14.22 -0.22 21.61
CA ALA A 16 -14.98 -1.10 22.50
C ALA A 16 -15.08 -2.53 21.95
N ALA A 17 -15.25 -2.69 20.62
CA ALA A 17 -15.26 -3.99 19.97
C ALA A 17 -13.93 -4.73 20.14
N ARG A 18 -12.79 -4.04 19.94
CA ARG A 18 -11.45 -4.63 20.11
C ARG A 18 -11.19 -5.06 21.55
N ILE A 19 -11.55 -4.22 22.53
CA ILE A 19 -11.41 -4.55 23.95
C ILE A 19 -12.27 -5.76 24.33
N LYS A 20 -13.51 -5.84 23.83
CA LYS A 20 -14.41 -6.97 24.08
C LYS A 20 -13.85 -8.30 23.58
N GLU A 21 -13.10 -8.27 22.48
CA GLU A 21 -12.48 -9.44 21.86
C GLU A 21 -11.09 -9.76 22.42
N GLY A 22 -10.67 -9.07 23.49
CA GLY A 22 -9.38 -9.31 24.15
C GLY A 22 -8.16 -8.78 23.39
N LEU A 23 -8.36 -7.94 22.37
CA LEU A 23 -7.26 -7.28 21.67
C LEU A 23 -6.65 -6.20 22.56
N LYS A 24 -5.32 -6.15 22.61
CA LYS A 24 -4.59 -5.06 23.27
C LYS A 24 -4.48 -3.87 22.34
N VAL A 25 -5.16 -2.78 22.67
CA VAL A 25 -4.95 -1.48 22.05
C VAL A 25 -3.92 -0.74 22.91
N GLN A 26 -2.79 -0.38 22.32
CA GLN A 26 -1.73 0.33 23.02
C GLN A 26 -2.11 1.80 23.21
N ASP A 27 -1.82 2.34 24.39
CA ASP A 27 -1.95 3.76 24.64
C ASP A 27 -0.99 4.55 23.74
N ASN A 28 -1.42 5.74 23.29
CA ASN A 28 -0.68 6.60 22.36
C ASN A 28 -0.42 6.00 20.97
N PHE A 29 -1.08 4.91 20.60
CA PHE A 29 -1.11 4.42 19.22
C PHE A 29 -2.45 4.77 18.58
N GLY A 30 -2.38 5.38 17.39
CA GLY A 30 -3.56 5.64 16.57
C GLY A 30 -4.26 4.34 16.20
N MET A 31 -5.59 4.35 16.23
CA MET A 31 -6.42 3.22 15.79
C MET A 31 -7.13 3.60 14.49
N TRP A 32 -6.91 2.78 13.46
CA TRP A 32 -7.53 2.95 12.15
C TRP A 32 -8.95 2.40 12.12
N VAL A 33 -9.85 3.15 11.49
CA VAL A 33 -11.23 2.75 11.19
C VAL A 33 -11.42 2.90 9.69
N SER A 34 -11.82 1.81 9.02
CA SER A 34 -12.03 1.79 7.57
C SER A 34 -13.08 2.81 7.15
N LEU A 35 -12.80 3.56 6.08
CA LEU A 35 -13.75 4.52 5.52
C LEU A 35 -14.85 3.80 4.73
N ASP A 36 -14.44 2.84 3.90
CA ASP A 36 -15.32 1.91 3.20
C ASP A 36 -16.00 0.95 4.16
N ARG A 37 -17.12 0.39 3.72
CA ARG A 37 -17.80 -0.66 4.46
C ARG A 37 -16.97 -1.93 4.41
N ASP A 38 -16.73 -2.48 5.59
CA ASP A 38 -16.01 -3.72 5.80
C ASP A 38 -16.94 -4.74 6.46
N GLU A 39 -16.76 -6.01 6.17
CA GLU A 39 -17.55 -7.11 6.75
C GLU A 39 -16.70 -8.01 7.67
N ARG A 40 -15.40 -7.71 7.82
CA ARG A 40 -14.51 -8.42 8.75
C ARG A 40 -14.91 -8.10 10.20
N PRO A 41 -15.12 -9.09 11.08
CA PRO A 41 -15.90 -8.92 12.31
C PRO A 41 -15.44 -7.76 13.20
N VAL A 42 -14.32 -7.91 13.91
CA VAL A 42 -13.93 -6.93 14.95
C VAL A 42 -13.47 -5.60 14.37
N PHE A 43 -12.89 -5.63 13.16
CA PHE A 43 -12.30 -4.46 12.50
C PHE A 43 -13.30 -3.64 11.67
N SER A 44 -14.46 -4.22 11.34
CA SER A 44 -15.54 -3.52 10.61
C SER A 44 -16.36 -2.59 11.48
N VAL A 45 -16.29 -2.69 12.80
CA VAL A 45 -17.11 -1.86 13.69
C VAL A 45 -16.72 -0.38 13.52
N GLY A 46 -17.69 0.43 13.11
CA GLY A 46 -17.50 1.85 12.81
C GLY A 46 -17.15 2.16 11.36
N SER A 47 -16.99 1.14 10.51
CA SER A 47 -16.66 1.29 9.08
C SER A 47 -17.83 1.83 8.23
N GLY A 48 -17.56 2.18 6.97
CA GLY A 48 -18.60 2.58 6.01
C GLY A 48 -19.13 4.00 6.20
N ILE A 49 -18.31 4.93 6.69
CA ILE A 49 -18.74 6.34 6.82
C ILE A 49 -19.02 6.96 5.44
N ILE A 50 -18.32 6.53 4.39
CA ILE A 50 -18.47 7.08 3.04
C ILE A 50 -19.83 6.77 2.40
N GLU A 51 -20.54 5.75 2.86
CA GLU A 51 -21.88 5.42 2.36
C GLU A 51 -22.91 6.51 2.75
N HIS A 52 -22.60 7.31 3.76
CA HIS A 52 -23.51 8.31 4.32
C HIS A 52 -23.20 9.75 3.89
N TYR A 53 -22.02 10.02 3.36
CA TYR A 53 -21.58 11.37 3.01
C TYR A 53 -20.98 11.42 1.60
N LYS A 54 -21.33 12.45 0.85
CA LYS A 54 -20.80 12.64 -0.50
C LYS A 54 -19.32 13.04 -0.48
N PRO A 55 -18.52 12.56 -1.45
CA PRO A 55 -17.16 13.06 -1.66
C PRO A 55 -17.15 14.58 -1.86
N ILE A 56 -16.14 15.26 -1.32
CA ILE A 56 -15.95 16.71 -1.49
C ILE A 56 -15.28 17.01 -2.83
N ALA A 57 -14.39 16.12 -3.25
CA ALA A 57 -13.66 16.20 -4.51
C ALA A 57 -13.40 14.78 -5.02
N ILE A 58 -13.24 14.65 -6.34
CA ILE A 58 -12.90 13.40 -7.03
C ILE A 58 -11.69 13.73 -7.89
N TYR A 59 -10.60 13.02 -7.64
CA TYR A 59 -9.37 13.14 -8.41
C TYR A 59 -9.14 11.83 -9.17
N PRO A 60 -9.41 11.79 -10.48
CA PRO A 60 -9.09 10.61 -11.29
C PRO A 60 -7.59 10.33 -11.24
N LEU A 61 -7.22 9.05 -11.08
CA LEU A 61 -5.81 8.65 -11.03
C LEU A 61 -5.03 9.05 -12.30
N ALA A 62 -5.71 9.06 -13.45
CA ALA A 62 -5.11 9.50 -14.72
C ALA A 62 -4.68 10.98 -14.68
N ASP A 63 -5.43 11.83 -14.00
CA ASP A 63 -5.13 13.26 -13.88
C ASP A 63 -3.98 13.51 -12.91
N LEU A 64 -3.81 12.62 -11.91
CA LEU A 64 -2.72 12.67 -10.94
C LEU A 64 -1.38 12.21 -11.53
N ALA A 65 -1.40 11.20 -12.41
CA ALA A 65 -0.19 10.72 -13.09
C ALA A 65 0.38 11.75 -14.08
N ALA A 66 -0.45 12.64 -14.63
CA ALA A 66 -0.04 13.70 -15.55
C ALA A 66 0.50 14.96 -14.84
N GLY A 67 0.39 15.04 -13.50
CA GLY A 67 0.56 16.27 -12.71
C GLY A 67 1.73 16.30 -11.73
N THR A 68 2.78 15.50 -11.90
CA THR A 68 3.97 15.51 -11.02
C THR A 68 4.93 16.67 -11.31
N ALA A 69 4.43 17.90 -11.25
CA ALA A 69 5.27 19.09 -11.12
C ALA A 69 4.59 20.14 -10.21
N GLY A 70 4.80 19.98 -8.91
CA GLY A 70 4.67 21.07 -7.93
C GLY A 70 3.42 21.00 -7.04
N GLU A 71 3.60 20.47 -5.83
CA GLU A 71 3.40 21.21 -4.58
C GLU A 71 3.85 20.31 -3.41
N GLU A 72 4.75 20.85 -2.60
CA GLU A 72 5.43 20.18 -1.50
C GLU A 72 4.48 19.87 -0.34
N SER A 73 4.55 18.64 0.18
CA SER A 73 4.25 18.37 1.60
C SER A 73 5.28 17.38 2.12
N GLU A 74 6.10 17.85 3.06
CA GLU A 74 7.13 17.06 3.74
C GLU A 74 6.53 15.93 4.60
N ALA A 75 7.26 14.82 4.59
CA ALA A 75 7.31 13.72 5.56
C ALA A 75 6.19 12.66 5.56
N GLU A 76 6.35 11.67 4.67
CA GLU A 76 6.62 10.27 5.06
C GLU A 76 7.27 9.55 3.84
N ALA A 77 8.57 9.23 3.95
CA ALA A 77 9.22 8.20 3.14
C ALA A 77 8.68 6.83 3.62
N GLU A 78 8.48 5.76 2.86
CA GLU A 78 8.97 5.19 1.60
C GLU A 78 7.74 4.47 0.99
N GLU A 79 7.46 4.52 -0.30
CA GLU A 79 8.07 3.69 -1.33
C GLU A 79 7.95 4.46 -2.64
N ALA A 80 9.08 4.97 -3.13
CA ALA A 80 9.17 5.36 -4.52
C ALA A 80 9.02 4.09 -5.36
N ALA A 81 7.80 3.82 -5.82
CA ALA A 81 7.57 2.94 -6.95
C ALA A 81 8.21 3.61 -8.17
N ALA A 82 9.52 3.40 -8.32
CA ALA A 82 10.20 3.62 -9.58
C ALA A 82 9.43 2.80 -10.61
N GLU A 83 8.72 3.47 -11.51
CA GLU A 83 8.30 2.90 -12.78
C GLU A 83 9.56 2.32 -13.42
N THR A 84 9.72 1.01 -13.27
CA THR A 84 10.83 0.28 -13.85
C THR A 84 10.51 0.21 -15.33
N ALA A 85 11.05 1.19 -16.07
CA ALA A 85 11.12 1.13 -17.51
C ALA A 85 11.57 -0.29 -17.89
N ALA A 86 10.75 -0.99 -18.68
CA ALA A 86 11.06 -2.34 -19.09
C ALA A 86 12.45 -2.34 -19.72
N PRO A 87 13.38 -3.18 -19.25
CA PRO A 87 14.74 -3.18 -19.76
C PRO A 87 14.71 -3.54 -21.25
N THR A 88 15.42 -2.77 -22.06
CA THR A 88 15.65 -3.09 -23.48
C THR A 88 16.70 -4.19 -23.57
N LEU A 89 16.26 -5.43 -23.41
CA LEU A 89 17.11 -6.62 -23.48
C LEU A 89 17.33 -7.00 -24.96
N THR A 90 18.52 -6.78 -25.49
CA THR A 90 18.83 -7.02 -26.91
C THR A 90 19.69 -8.25 -27.12
N THR A 91 20.42 -8.69 -26.10
CA THR A 91 21.29 -9.87 -26.16
C THR A 91 20.98 -10.86 -25.05
N ILE A 92 21.38 -12.12 -25.23
CA ILE A 92 21.25 -13.17 -24.20
C ILE A 92 22.01 -12.79 -22.92
N SER A 93 23.14 -12.08 -23.06
CA SER A 93 23.90 -11.58 -21.91
C SER A 93 23.10 -10.56 -21.10
N ASP A 94 22.36 -9.66 -21.77
CA ASP A 94 21.50 -8.68 -21.09
C ASP A 94 20.40 -9.39 -20.30
N VAL A 95 19.79 -10.42 -20.90
CA VAL A 95 18.74 -11.22 -20.27
C VAL A 95 19.28 -11.91 -19.02
N ILE A 96 20.46 -12.52 -19.09
CA ILE A 96 21.07 -13.21 -17.95
C ILE A 96 21.41 -12.22 -16.84
N SER A 97 22.02 -11.08 -17.15
CA SER A 97 22.37 -10.06 -16.15
C SER A 97 21.13 -9.53 -15.44
N TRP A 98 20.10 -9.15 -16.20
CA TRP A 98 18.84 -8.67 -15.64
C TRP A 98 18.16 -9.74 -14.77
N ALA A 99 18.12 -10.99 -15.23
CA ALA A 99 17.51 -12.08 -14.48
C ALA A 99 18.25 -12.35 -13.17
N ARG A 100 19.59 -12.28 -13.15
CA ARG A 100 20.38 -12.44 -11.92
C ARG A 100 20.06 -11.35 -10.90
N GLU A 101 19.99 -10.11 -11.34
CA GLU A 101 19.63 -8.97 -10.49
C GLU A 101 18.23 -9.11 -9.92
N ARG A 102 17.25 -9.48 -10.76
CA ARG A 102 15.87 -9.64 -10.33
C ARG A 102 15.69 -10.79 -9.34
N VAL A 103 16.36 -11.92 -9.58
CA VAL A 103 16.34 -13.08 -8.67
C VAL A 103 17.02 -12.75 -7.34
N ALA A 104 18.15 -12.03 -7.34
CA ALA A 104 18.83 -11.59 -6.12
C ALA A 104 17.92 -10.72 -5.25
N GLN A 105 17.20 -9.77 -5.87
CA GLN A 105 16.25 -8.90 -5.18
C GLN A 105 15.08 -9.68 -4.59
N ILE A 106 14.47 -10.60 -5.35
CA ILE A 106 13.34 -11.41 -4.88
C ILE A 106 13.76 -12.34 -3.73
N ALA A 107 14.94 -12.94 -3.83
CA ALA A 107 15.44 -13.88 -2.83
C ALA A 107 16.13 -13.20 -1.63
N GLY A 108 16.36 -11.88 -1.68
CA GLY A 108 17.04 -11.13 -0.62
C GLY A 108 18.52 -11.53 -0.43
N VAL A 109 19.17 -11.98 -1.49
CA VAL A 109 20.57 -12.44 -1.46
C VAL A 109 21.49 -11.52 -2.27
N GLN A 110 22.79 -11.59 -2.00
CA GLN A 110 23.78 -10.85 -2.80
C GLN A 110 23.86 -11.41 -4.23
N LEU A 111 24.09 -10.53 -5.20
CA LEU A 111 24.19 -10.89 -6.63
C LEU A 111 25.28 -11.95 -6.91
N SER A 112 26.37 -11.93 -6.12
CA SER A 112 27.47 -12.90 -6.19
C SER A 112 27.04 -14.31 -5.79
N ALA A 113 25.96 -14.47 -5.01
CA ALA A 113 25.41 -15.75 -4.60
C ALA A 113 24.45 -16.36 -5.65
N VAL A 114 24.10 -15.61 -6.70
CA VAL A 114 23.16 -16.05 -7.74
C VAL A 114 23.91 -16.54 -8.98
N LYS A 115 23.80 -17.84 -9.27
CA LYS A 115 24.24 -18.48 -10.51
C LYS A 115 23.02 -18.91 -11.33
N LEU A 116 22.95 -18.47 -12.58
CA LEU A 116 21.90 -18.85 -13.53
C LEU A 116 22.51 -19.63 -14.69
N ASP A 117 21.97 -20.82 -14.97
CA ASP A 117 22.31 -21.63 -16.13
C ASP A 117 21.10 -21.64 -17.07
N LEU A 118 21.30 -21.24 -18.33
CA LEU A 118 20.24 -21.15 -19.33
C LEU A 118 20.23 -22.44 -20.17
N LYS A 119 19.11 -23.16 -20.16
CA LYS A 119 18.89 -24.35 -20.99
C LYS A 119 17.82 -24.03 -22.04
N ILE A 120 18.17 -24.19 -23.32
CA ILE A 120 17.21 -24.07 -24.43
C ILE A 120 17.00 -25.49 -24.97
N GLU A 121 15.76 -25.97 -24.92
CA GLU A 121 15.35 -27.22 -25.55
C GLU A 121 14.41 -26.90 -26.72
N TRP A 122 14.48 -27.71 -27.77
CA TRP A 122 13.68 -27.61 -28.99
C TRP A 122 12.96 -28.92 -29.26
#